data_AF-A0A540MJH9-F1
#
_entry.id   AF-A0A540MJH9-F1
#
_cell.length_a   1.000
_cell.length_b   1.000
_cell.length_c   1.000
_cell.angle_alpha   90.00
_cell.angle_beta   90.00
_cell.angle_gamma   90.00
#
_symmetry.space_group_name_H-M   'P 1'
#
loop_
_entity.id
_entity.type
_entity.pdbx_description
1 polymer ?
#
loop_
_entity_poly.entity_id
_entity_poly.type
_entity_poly.pdbx_seq_one_letter_code
_entity_poly.pdbx_strand_id
1 'polypeptide(L)'
;MSTATEQLHVQNGLVPDPTTNPKPESESEPELETEPAPVPEPEMKPEPEAKPEPVPEAEARPEPLPEHELVVADAADPKVNEVVEASIQSHSPGPAHPELKKDEGSRTFTMRELLSGLKNDQSNDVVNDSSSPYGYSEESPQEQHSEQNNAAMELINSVTGTDDDGRSRQRVLTFAAKRYASTIERNPDDYDALYNWALVLQESADNVSPDSTNPSKDALLEEACRKYDEATRLCPTLHDAFYNWAIAISDRAKMRGRTKEAEELWKQATKNYEKAVLLNWNSPQALNNWGLALQELSAIVPAREKQTIVRSAISKFRAAIQLQFDFHRAIYNLGTVLYGLAEDTLRTGGSGHPKEVSPNELYSQSAIYIAAAHALKPNYNVYSSALRLVRSMLPLPYLKVGYLTAPPAGKPIAPHSDWKRSEFILNNEGLQQVSKSEAKHVPQGISGRSVEAAIKVDVPDIVSVSACGDLTLPPGAGLCIDTIHGPVYLVADSWELLDGWLDAIRLVYTIYARGKSDVLAGIVTG
;
A
#
# COMPACT_ATOMS: atom_id res chain seq x y z
N MET A 1 19.51 75.04 25.12
CA MET A 1 19.33 75.13 26.59
C MET A 1 19.51 73.74 27.15
N SER A 2 20.28 73.58 28.24
CA SER A 2 20.48 72.35 29.04
C SER A 2 20.85 71.04 28.30
N THR A 3 21.89 70.28 28.67
CA THR A 3 22.91 70.38 29.75
C THR A 3 24.13 69.56 29.26
N ALA A 4 25.38 70.02 29.43
CA ALA A 4 26.32 69.59 30.49
C ALA A 4 26.52 68.05 30.59
N THR A 5 27.72 67.47 30.57
CA THR A 5 29.13 67.98 30.54
C THR A 5 30.03 66.85 29.97
N GLU A 6 31.15 67.10 29.25
CA GLU A 6 32.57 67.15 29.74
C GLU A 6 33.01 65.97 30.65
N GLN A 7 34.24 65.43 30.64
CA GLN A 7 35.56 65.66 29.97
C GLN A 7 36.40 64.34 30.21
N LEU A 8 37.56 63.93 29.64
CA LEU A 8 38.63 64.36 28.69
C LEU A 8 39.11 63.07 27.93
N HIS A 9 39.47 63.06 26.63
CA HIS A 9 40.79 63.30 25.98
C HIS A 9 41.92 62.26 26.25
N VAL A 10 42.55 61.57 25.25
CA VAL A 10 43.34 61.95 24.02
C VAL A 10 44.87 61.76 24.31
N GLN A 11 45.77 61.31 23.40
CA GLN A 11 46.08 61.78 22.04
C GLN A 11 46.95 60.82 21.17
N ASN A 12 46.79 60.89 19.82
CA ASN A 12 47.69 60.52 18.69
C ASN A 12 48.42 59.14 18.65
N GLY A 13 48.67 58.50 17.48
CA GLY A 13 48.25 58.75 16.09
C GLY A 13 49.40 58.93 15.08
N LEU A 14 49.44 58.13 13.99
CA LEU A 14 50.21 58.36 12.75
C LEU A 14 49.82 57.35 11.64
N VAL A 15 49.93 57.75 10.36
CA VAL A 15 49.61 57.01 9.11
C VAL A 15 50.55 57.53 8.00
N PRO A 16 51.21 56.68 7.19
CA PRO A 16 50.82 56.53 5.77
C PRO A 16 51.06 55.15 5.10
N ASP A 17 50.39 54.97 3.96
CA ASP A 17 50.57 53.99 2.86
C ASP A 17 51.86 54.32 2.01
N PRO A 18 52.27 53.69 0.87
CA PRO A 18 51.47 52.91 -0.10
C PRO A 18 52.10 51.68 -0.85
N THR A 19 51.22 50.84 -1.43
CA THR A 19 51.30 50.14 -2.75
C THR A 19 52.42 49.16 -3.19
N THR A 20 51.94 48.02 -3.75
CA THR A 20 52.41 47.24 -4.93
C THR A 20 53.53 46.16 -4.89
N ASN A 21 53.19 45.04 -5.56
CA ASN A 21 53.91 43.85 -6.10
C ASN A 21 55.32 44.08 -6.72
N PRO A 22 56.17 43.04 -7.02
CA PRO A 22 55.80 41.64 -7.36
C PRO A 22 56.70 40.48 -6.83
N LYS A 23 56.36 39.25 -7.28
CA LYS A 23 57.16 37.99 -7.32
C LYS A 23 58.49 38.16 -8.14
N PRO A 24 59.54 37.31 -7.97
CA PRO A 24 59.54 35.90 -8.46
C PRO A 24 60.39 34.88 -7.65
N GLU A 25 60.46 33.61 -8.15
CA GLU A 25 61.56 32.59 -8.10
C GLU A 25 62.36 32.27 -6.79
N SER A 26 62.95 31.08 -6.56
CA SER A 26 62.75 29.69 -7.06
C SER A 26 63.59 28.70 -6.22
N GLU A 27 63.02 27.52 -5.90
CA GLU A 27 63.66 26.21 -5.56
C GLU A 27 65.01 26.12 -4.78
N SER A 28 64.96 25.49 -3.59
CA SER A 28 66.05 24.70 -2.99
C SER A 28 65.47 23.63 -2.02
N GLU A 29 65.83 22.36 -2.20
CA GLU A 29 65.78 21.27 -1.19
C GLU A 29 67.00 21.37 -0.23
N PRO A 30 67.10 20.67 0.93
CA PRO A 30 66.49 19.38 1.35
C PRO A 30 65.68 19.51 2.68
N GLU A 31 65.38 18.54 3.55
CA GLU A 31 66.01 17.23 3.89
C GLU A 31 65.01 16.28 4.63
N LEU A 32 65.38 15.01 4.86
CA LEU A 32 64.52 14.00 5.52
C LEU A 32 64.72 13.95 7.04
N GLU A 33 63.62 13.81 7.79
CA GLU A 33 63.59 13.16 9.12
C GLU A 33 62.44 12.13 9.21
N THR A 34 62.55 11.18 10.16
CA THR A 34 61.71 9.97 10.24
C THR A 34 60.79 9.95 11.45
N GLU A 35 59.51 9.59 11.26
CA GLU A 35 58.57 9.30 12.37
C GLU A 35 58.58 7.80 12.81
N PRO A 36 58.25 7.50 14.08
CA PRO A 36 58.44 6.18 14.69
C PRO A 36 57.27 5.19 14.51
N ALA A 37 57.55 3.91 14.75
CA ALA A 37 56.59 2.80 14.63
C ALA A 37 55.59 2.69 15.82
N PRO A 38 54.38 2.13 15.60
CA PRO A 38 53.34 2.00 16.63
C PRO A 38 53.57 0.85 17.63
N VAL A 39 52.94 0.97 18.79
CA VAL A 39 52.95 0.00 19.91
C VAL A 39 51.86 -1.06 19.72
N PRO A 40 52.09 -2.35 20.02
CA PRO A 40 51.10 -3.41 19.84
C PRO A 40 49.99 -3.44 20.90
N GLU A 41 48.80 -3.89 20.50
CA GLU A 41 47.64 -4.13 21.37
C GLU A 41 47.77 -5.46 22.16
N PRO A 42 47.14 -5.58 23.35
CA PRO A 42 47.21 -6.79 24.18
C PRO A 42 46.20 -7.87 23.77
N GLU A 43 46.63 -9.14 23.82
CA GLU A 43 45.81 -10.31 23.47
C GLU A 43 44.66 -10.57 24.47
N MET A 44 43.50 -11.00 23.97
CA MET A 44 42.37 -11.44 24.80
C MET A 44 42.56 -12.86 25.34
N LYS A 45 42.05 -13.12 26.55
CA LYS A 45 41.88 -14.48 27.11
C LYS A 45 40.40 -14.89 27.10
N PRO A 46 40.06 -16.17 26.86
CA PRO A 46 38.68 -16.63 26.66
C PRO A 46 37.98 -17.14 27.93
N GLU A 47 36.76 -17.67 27.72
CA GLU A 47 35.90 -18.47 28.61
C GLU A 47 35.03 -17.71 29.66
N PRO A 48 33.87 -18.29 30.07
CA PRO A 48 33.34 -19.63 29.76
C PRO A 48 32.03 -19.68 28.93
N GLU A 49 31.68 -20.89 28.48
CA GLU A 49 30.47 -21.20 27.71
C GLU A 49 29.16 -21.11 28.52
N ALA A 50 28.07 -20.73 27.86
CA ALA A 50 26.71 -20.86 28.38
C ALA A 50 25.98 -22.08 27.77
N LYS A 51 25.21 -22.80 28.58
CA LYS A 51 24.47 -24.00 28.16
C LYS A 51 23.22 -23.63 27.33
N PRO A 52 22.80 -24.46 26.37
CA PRO A 52 21.57 -24.24 25.61
C PRO A 52 20.33 -24.49 26.47
N GLU A 53 19.31 -23.64 26.29
CA GLU A 53 17.95 -23.83 26.80
C GLU A 53 17.10 -24.73 25.85
N PRO A 54 16.03 -25.37 26.34
CA PRO A 54 15.32 -26.40 25.57
C PRO A 54 14.43 -25.84 24.45
N VAL A 55 14.32 -26.61 23.38
CA VAL A 55 13.45 -26.34 22.22
C VAL A 55 11.99 -26.71 22.55
N PRO A 56 10.99 -25.84 22.31
CA PRO A 56 9.58 -26.21 22.41
C PRO A 56 9.15 -27.14 21.26
N GLU A 57 8.23 -28.06 21.54
CA GLU A 57 7.83 -29.13 20.62
C GLU A 57 7.07 -28.63 19.38
N ALA A 58 7.11 -29.42 18.30
CA ALA A 58 6.43 -29.10 17.06
C ALA A 58 4.93 -29.42 17.13
N GLU A 59 4.06 -28.42 16.92
CA GLU A 59 2.64 -28.66 16.74
C GLU A 59 2.34 -29.40 15.43
N ALA A 60 1.34 -30.28 15.46
CA ALA A 60 1.06 -31.21 14.38
C ALA A 60 0.32 -30.54 13.19
N ARG A 61 0.60 -31.02 11.97
CA ARG A 61 -0.17 -30.67 10.78
C ARG A 61 -1.62 -31.20 10.88
N PRO A 62 -2.62 -30.42 10.45
CA PRO A 62 -3.90 -30.97 10.01
C PRO A 62 -3.73 -31.81 8.73
N GLU A 63 -4.53 -32.86 8.56
CA GLU A 63 -4.62 -33.62 7.31
C GLU A 63 -5.51 -32.89 6.27
N PRO A 64 -5.30 -33.09 4.96
CA PRO A 64 -6.11 -32.46 3.92
C PRO A 64 -7.51 -33.08 3.83
N LEU A 65 -8.53 -32.23 3.73
CA LEU A 65 -9.90 -32.60 3.37
C LEU A 65 -10.09 -32.58 1.84
N PRO A 66 -11.03 -33.36 1.28
CA PRO A 66 -11.00 -33.75 -0.13
C PRO A 66 -11.42 -32.66 -1.11
N GLU A 67 -10.98 -32.87 -2.35
CA GLU A 67 -11.31 -32.07 -3.53
C GLU A 67 -12.83 -32.07 -3.81
N HIS A 68 -13.38 -30.89 -4.13
CA HIS A 68 -14.72 -30.74 -4.69
C HIS A 68 -14.64 -29.98 -6.02
N GLU A 69 -15.43 -30.43 -6.99
CA GLU A 69 -15.30 -30.06 -8.40
C GLU A 69 -15.60 -28.58 -8.68
N LEU A 70 -14.74 -27.95 -9.49
CA LEU A 70 -14.95 -26.59 -9.99
C LEU A 70 -16.04 -26.56 -11.06
N VAL A 71 -17.26 -26.20 -10.67
CA VAL A 71 -18.34 -25.87 -11.62
C VAL A 71 -18.10 -24.47 -12.17
N VAL A 72 -17.79 -24.38 -13.47
CA VAL A 72 -17.58 -23.11 -14.18
C VAL A 72 -18.92 -22.37 -14.34
N ALA A 73 -18.95 -21.11 -13.91
CA ALA A 73 -20.03 -20.16 -14.18
C ALA A 73 -19.47 -18.92 -14.89
N ASP A 74 -20.15 -18.48 -15.95
CA ASP A 74 -19.66 -17.46 -16.88
C ASP A 74 -19.94 -16.01 -16.40
N ALA A 75 -19.32 -15.03 -17.06
CA ALA A 75 -19.10 -13.69 -16.54
C ALA A 75 -20.34 -12.77 -16.44
N ALA A 76 -20.39 -12.00 -15.35
CA ALA A 76 -21.13 -10.73 -15.27
C ALA A 76 -20.40 -9.76 -14.32
N ASP A 77 -20.17 -8.52 -14.78
CA ASP A 77 -19.35 -7.51 -14.10
C ASP A 77 -20.19 -6.73 -13.06
N PRO A 78 -19.95 -6.85 -11.74
CA PRO A 78 -20.67 -6.10 -10.73
C PRO A 78 -20.09 -4.68 -10.61
N LYS A 79 -20.86 -3.65 -11.01
CA LYS A 79 -20.45 -2.25 -10.85
C LYS A 79 -20.29 -1.86 -9.38
N VAL A 80 -19.05 -1.86 -8.90
CA VAL A 80 -18.67 -1.29 -7.60
C VAL A 80 -18.67 0.24 -7.69
N ASN A 81 -19.32 0.92 -6.74
CA ASN A 81 -19.29 2.38 -6.66
C ASN A 81 -17.87 2.86 -6.33
N GLU A 82 -17.36 3.84 -7.08
CA GLU A 82 -16.04 4.41 -6.82
C GLU A 82 -16.06 5.23 -5.52
N VAL A 83 -15.15 4.91 -4.59
CA VAL A 83 -14.65 5.91 -3.65
C VAL A 83 -13.79 6.88 -4.45
N VAL A 84 -14.33 8.08 -4.65
CA VAL A 84 -13.77 9.15 -5.49
C VAL A 84 -12.98 10.12 -4.60
N GLU A 85 -11.68 10.25 -4.87
CA GLU A 85 -10.91 11.40 -4.39
C GLU A 85 -11.28 12.64 -5.22
N ALA A 86 -11.45 13.79 -4.56
CA ALA A 86 -12.23 14.89 -5.11
C ALA A 86 -11.61 15.59 -6.34
N SER A 87 -12.38 15.68 -7.42
CA SER A 87 -12.25 16.71 -8.47
C SER A 87 -13.59 16.89 -9.19
N ILE A 88 -13.85 18.11 -9.67
CA ILE A 88 -15.21 18.63 -9.92
C ILE A 88 -15.49 18.75 -11.42
N GLN A 89 -16.63 18.23 -11.92
CA GLN A 89 -17.63 18.98 -12.72
C GLN A 89 -18.84 18.16 -13.24
N SER A 90 -19.97 18.86 -13.29
CA SER A 90 -21.37 18.48 -13.58
C SER A 90 -21.72 17.93 -14.97
N HIS A 91 -22.80 17.13 -15.08
CA HIS A 91 -24.08 17.54 -15.71
C HIS A 91 -25.23 16.50 -15.60
N SER A 92 -26.40 16.77 -16.20
CA SER A 92 -27.75 16.36 -15.74
C SER A 92 -28.50 15.32 -16.66
N PRO A 93 -29.63 14.71 -16.23
CA PRO A 93 -30.03 13.35 -16.68
C PRO A 93 -31.43 13.17 -17.34
N GLY A 94 -31.73 11.92 -17.75
CA GLY A 94 -33.09 11.34 -17.92
C GLY A 94 -33.24 10.36 -19.10
N PRO A 95 -34.33 9.54 -19.21
CA PRO A 95 -35.36 9.14 -18.24
C PRO A 95 -35.39 7.60 -17.99
N ALA A 96 -36.46 7.02 -17.43
CA ALA A 96 -36.52 5.64 -16.87
C ALA A 96 -37.64 4.73 -17.46
N HIS A 97 -37.73 3.47 -16.96
CA HIS A 97 -38.83 2.45 -16.93
C HIS A 97 -38.30 0.99 -17.22
N PRO A 98 -38.99 -0.12 -16.84
CA PRO A 98 -38.81 -0.71 -15.49
C PRO A 98 -38.72 -2.28 -15.39
N GLU A 99 -38.56 -2.78 -14.16
CA GLU A 99 -38.90 -4.13 -13.62
C GLU A 99 -38.24 -5.43 -14.15
N LEU A 100 -37.58 -6.18 -13.24
CA LEU A 100 -38.13 -7.43 -12.63
C LEU A 100 -37.21 -7.94 -11.48
N LYS A 101 -37.68 -8.90 -10.66
CA LYS A 101 -36.99 -9.42 -9.45
C LYS A 101 -36.37 -10.82 -9.65
N LYS A 102 -35.23 -11.06 -9.00
CA LYS A 102 -34.64 -12.32 -8.43
C LYS A 102 -33.11 -12.20 -8.35
N ASP A 103 -32.35 -12.87 -7.49
CA ASP A 103 -32.63 -13.67 -6.26
C ASP A 103 -31.59 -13.25 -5.19
N GLU A 104 -31.68 -13.74 -3.94
CA GLU A 104 -30.89 -13.22 -2.80
C GLU A 104 -29.50 -13.87 -2.65
N GLY A 105 -28.45 -13.05 -2.48
CA GLY A 105 -27.10 -13.51 -2.16
C GLY A 105 -26.06 -12.38 -2.10
N SER A 106 -25.30 -12.31 -1.00
CA SER A 106 -24.10 -11.48 -0.74
C SER A 106 -23.95 -10.17 -1.54
N ARG A 107 -24.41 -9.05 -0.96
CA ARG A 107 -24.15 -7.69 -1.47
C ARG A 107 -23.80 -6.75 -0.33
N THR A 108 -22.62 -6.13 -0.39
CA THR A 108 -22.27 -5.00 0.48
C THR A 108 -23.13 -3.79 0.11
N PHE A 109 -23.98 -3.33 1.03
CA PHE A 109 -24.88 -2.20 0.76
C PHE A 109 -24.20 -0.87 1.07
N THR A 110 -24.29 0.07 0.14
CA THR A 110 -24.06 1.49 0.43
C THR A 110 -25.29 2.09 1.14
N MET A 111 -25.10 3.12 1.96
CA MET A 111 -26.22 3.73 2.71
C MET A 111 -27.35 4.24 1.77
N ARG A 112 -26.99 4.69 0.56
CA ARG A 112 -27.93 5.04 -0.52
C ARG A 112 -28.91 3.92 -0.88
N GLU A 113 -28.49 2.66 -0.77
CA GLU A 113 -29.31 1.50 -1.12
C GLU A 113 -30.19 1.07 0.06
N LEU A 114 -29.67 1.05 1.29
CA LEU A 114 -30.43 0.82 2.53
C LEU A 114 -31.60 1.80 2.68
N LEU A 115 -31.35 3.09 2.40
CA LEU A 115 -32.34 4.16 2.41
C LEU A 115 -33.48 3.97 1.39
N SER A 116 -33.31 3.11 0.38
CA SER A 116 -34.38 2.79 -0.58
C SER A 116 -35.36 1.73 -0.06
N GLY A 117 -34.90 0.80 0.78
CA GLY A 117 -35.74 -0.25 1.39
C GLY A 117 -36.67 0.28 2.47
N LEU A 118 -36.17 1.19 3.32
CA LEU A 118 -36.90 1.83 4.42
C LEU A 118 -38.13 2.66 4.01
N LYS A 119 -38.41 2.80 2.71
CA LYS A 119 -39.51 3.63 2.19
C LYS A 119 -40.88 2.92 2.19
N ASN A 120 -40.90 1.61 2.43
CA ASN A 120 -42.12 0.78 2.31
C ASN A 120 -42.86 0.51 3.63
N ASP A 121 -42.19 0.58 4.79
CA ASP A 121 -42.82 0.37 6.10
C ASP A 121 -43.30 1.69 6.72
N GLN A 122 -44.56 2.04 6.46
CA GLN A 122 -45.29 3.09 7.19
C GLN A 122 -46.56 2.51 7.82
N SER A 123 -46.54 2.22 9.12
CA SER A 123 -47.76 2.28 9.93
C SER A 123 -47.49 2.39 11.44
N ASN A 124 -48.36 3.15 12.10
CA ASN A 124 -48.70 3.13 13.53
C ASN A 124 -47.68 3.67 14.55
N ASP A 125 -47.86 4.94 14.92
CA ASP A 125 -47.55 5.47 16.25
C ASP A 125 -48.42 4.82 17.33
N VAL A 126 -47.89 4.67 18.56
CA VAL A 126 -48.67 4.77 19.80
C VAL A 126 -47.84 5.51 20.86
N VAL A 127 -48.46 6.45 21.56
CA VAL A 127 -47.86 7.25 22.64
C VAL A 127 -48.10 6.58 24.00
N ASN A 128 -47.13 6.65 24.91
CA ASN A 128 -47.46 6.87 26.33
C ASN A 128 -46.36 7.66 27.06
N ASP A 129 -46.76 8.41 28.09
CA ASP A 129 -45.93 9.26 28.94
C ASP A 129 -46.13 8.85 30.41
N SER A 130 -45.09 8.97 31.25
CA SER A 130 -45.14 8.77 32.70
C SER A 130 -43.85 9.27 33.35
N SER A 131 -43.92 10.44 33.99
CA SER A 131 -42.83 11.02 34.77
C SER A 131 -43.05 10.87 36.28
N SER A 132 -41.97 10.71 37.05
CA SER A 132 -41.95 10.82 38.51
C SER A 132 -40.56 11.30 38.97
N PRO A 133 -40.44 12.25 39.94
CA PRO A 133 -39.19 12.99 40.12
C PRO A 133 -38.36 12.60 41.35
N TYR A 134 -37.06 12.94 41.28
CA TYR A 134 -36.05 12.97 42.35
C TYR A 134 -35.57 11.63 42.96
N GLY A 135 -34.44 11.16 42.44
CA GLY A 135 -33.38 10.50 43.21
C GLY A 135 -32.05 11.22 42.95
N TYR A 136 -31.20 11.38 43.97
CA TYR A 136 -29.79 11.73 43.76
C TYR A 136 -29.06 10.43 43.41
N SER A 137 -28.50 10.35 42.20
CA SER A 137 -27.76 9.18 41.70
C SER A 137 -26.26 9.45 41.68
N GLU A 138 -25.47 8.45 42.03
CA GLU A 138 -24.16 8.25 41.40
C GLU A 138 -24.44 7.86 39.94
N GLU A 139 -23.78 8.50 38.97
CA GLU A 139 -24.08 8.32 37.54
C GLU A 139 -24.16 6.84 37.15
N SER A 140 -25.35 6.38 36.77
CA SER A 140 -25.52 5.02 36.29
C SER A 140 -24.95 4.89 34.87
N PRO A 141 -24.43 3.71 34.47
CA PRO A 141 -23.95 3.50 33.10
C PRO A 141 -25.01 3.82 32.03
N GLN A 142 -26.29 3.69 32.38
CA GLN A 142 -27.43 3.96 31.50
C GLN A 142 -27.69 5.46 31.31
N GLU A 143 -27.41 6.30 32.32
CA GLU A 143 -27.39 7.76 32.18
C GLU A 143 -26.21 8.20 31.28
N GLN A 144 -25.00 7.67 31.52
CA GLN A 144 -23.81 8.01 30.72
C GLN A 144 -23.95 7.63 29.23
N HIS A 145 -24.50 6.45 28.92
CA HIS A 145 -24.80 6.09 27.52
C HIS A 145 -25.88 6.98 26.89
N SER A 146 -26.87 7.45 27.66
CA SER A 146 -27.88 8.41 27.19
C SER A 146 -27.24 9.76 26.85
N GLU A 147 -26.37 10.30 27.71
CA GLU A 147 -25.67 11.56 27.46
C GLU A 147 -24.73 11.48 26.24
N GLN A 148 -24.00 10.38 26.05
CA GLN A 148 -23.17 10.14 24.87
C GLN A 148 -24.01 10.09 23.58
N ASN A 149 -25.14 9.36 23.62
CA ASN A 149 -26.07 9.27 22.50
C ASN A 149 -26.70 10.63 22.15
N ASN A 150 -26.97 11.48 23.15
CA ASN A 150 -27.41 12.87 22.94
C ASN A 150 -26.30 13.72 22.30
N ALA A 151 -25.05 13.64 22.78
CA ALA A 151 -23.92 14.37 22.20
C ALA A 151 -23.65 13.95 20.73
N ALA A 152 -23.74 12.66 20.41
CA ALA A 152 -23.68 12.15 19.04
C ALA A 152 -24.78 12.75 18.15
N MET A 153 -26.01 12.89 18.68
CA MET A 153 -27.11 13.56 17.99
C MET A 153 -26.87 15.07 17.81
N GLU A 154 -26.33 15.78 18.79
CA GLU A 154 -26.00 17.22 18.66
C GLU A 154 -24.94 17.48 17.58
N LEU A 155 -23.91 16.64 17.50
CA LEU A 155 -22.92 16.69 16.41
C LEU A 155 -23.59 16.52 15.04
N ILE A 156 -24.46 15.52 14.88
CA ILE A 156 -25.15 15.26 13.59
C ILE A 156 -26.17 16.35 13.23
N ASN A 157 -26.84 16.93 14.23
CA ASN A 157 -27.82 18.02 14.04
C ASN A 157 -27.16 19.36 13.67
N SER A 158 -25.89 19.57 14.04
CA SER A 158 -25.17 20.84 13.83
C SER A 158 -24.39 20.91 12.51
N VAL A 159 -24.19 19.78 11.81
CA VAL A 159 -23.63 19.79 10.44
C VAL A 159 -24.56 20.55 9.48
N THR A 160 -24.00 21.49 8.72
CA THR A 160 -24.68 22.15 7.61
C THR A 160 -23.97 21.86 6.30
N GLY A 161 -24.66 21.15 5.40
CA GLY A 161 -24.12 20.80 4.08
C GLY A 161 -23.90 22.03 3.20
N THR A 162 -22.76 22.07 2.52
CA THR A 162 -22.30 23.20 1.69
C THR A 162 -23.20 23.47 0.49
N ASP A 163 -23.64 22.42 -0.21
CA ASP A 163 -24.55 22.45 -1.36
C ASP A 163 -25.96 21.90 -1.02
N ASP A 164 -26.91 22.01 -1.95
CA ASP A 164 -28.28 21.51 -1.74
C ASP A 164 -28.34 19.98 -1.68
N ASP A 165 -27.43 19.30 -2.36
CA ASP A 165 -27.26 17.85 -2.26
C ASP A 165 -26.74 17.48 -0.86
N GLY A 166 -25.79 18.22 -0.29
CA GLY A 166 -25.27 18.04 1.07
C GLY A 166 -26.27 18.37 2.16
N ARG A 167 -27.07 19.43 1.99
CA ARG A 167 -28.24 19.68 2.84
C ARG A 167 -29.27 18.55 2.74
N SER A 168 -29.41 17.93 1.56
CA SER A 168 -30.29 16.77 1.36
C SER A 168 -29.73 15.50 1.98
N ARG A 169 -28.43 15.21 1.83
CA ARG A 169 -27.72 14.14 2.54
C ARG A 169 -27.89 14.29 4.05
N GLN A 170 -27.61 15.47 4.60
CA GLN A 170 -27.65 15.68 6.06
C GLN A 170 -29.04 15.43 6.65
N ARG A 171 -30.12 15.92 6.02
CA ARG A 171 -31.49 15.65 6.50
C ARG A 171 -31.79 14.15 6.60
N VAL A 172 -31.25 13.34 5.70
CA VAL A 172 -31.43 11.88 5.69
C VAL A 172 -30.52 11.21 6.73
N LEU A 173 -29.29 11.68 6.90
CA LEU A 173 -28.36 11.22 7.95
C LEU A 173 -28.90 11.51 9.34
N THR A 174 -29.40 12.72 9.60
CA THR A 174 -30.10 13.09 10.84
C THR A 174 -31.33 12.22 11.11
N PHE A 175 -32.07 11.82 10.07
CA PHE A 175 -33.20 10.91 10.23
C PHE A 175 -32.75 9.47 10.57
N ALA A 176 -31.72 8.97 9.90
CA ALA A 176 -31.14 7.65 10.19
C ALA A 176 -30.54 7.59 11.61
N ALA A 177 -29.79 8.63 12.01
CA ALA A 177 -29.23 8.75 13.35
C ALA A 177 -30.31 8.69 14.45
N LYS A 178 -31.43 9.40 14.28
CA LYS A 178 -32.57 9.34 15.21
C LYS A 178 -33.22 7.96 15.28
N ARG A 179 -33.20 7.20 14.18
CA ARG A 179 -33.68 5.81 14.16
C ARG A 179 -32.74 4.92 14.97
N TYR A 180 -31.43 4.98 14.71
CA TYR A 180 -30.44 4.17 15.42
C TYR A 180 -30.34 4.53 16.91
N ALA A 181 -30.30 5.82 17.27
CA ALA A 181 -30.34 6.28 18.65
C ALA A 181 -31.51 5.65 19.43
N SER A 182 -32.71 5.69 18.85
CA SER A 182 -33.90 5.10 19.49
C SER A 182 -33.99 3.57 19.37
N THR A 183 -33.16 2.93 18.54
CA THR A 183 -32.91 1.48 18.65
C THR A 183 -32.02 1.20 19.88
N ILE A 184 -30.91 1.94 20.07
CA ILE A 184 -29.99 1.77 21.21
C ILE A 184 -30.68 2.08 22.55
N GLU A 185 -31.58 3.07 22.60
CA GLU A 185 -32.45 3.33 23.76
C GLU A 185 -33.31 2.12 24.19
N ARG A 186 -33.67 1.24 23.24
CA ARG A 186 -34.50 0.05 23.48
C ARG A 186 -33.69 -1.24 23.62
N ASN A 187 -32.53 -1.31 22.96
CA ASN A 187 -31.62 -2.44 22.96
C ASN A 187 -30.16 -1.94 22.89
N PRO A 188 -29.51 -1.69 24.05
CA PRO A 188 -28.11 -1.23 24.08
C PRO A 188 -27.13 -2.21 23.43
N ASP A 189 -27.48 -3.50 23.38
CA ASP A 189 -26.65 -4.57 22.81
C ASP A 189 -26.82 -4.72 21.28
N ASP A 190 -27.53 -3.81 20.62
CA ASP A 190 -27.70 -3.79 19.15
C ASP A 190 -26.45 -3.29 18.43
N TYR A 191 -25.49 -4.21 18.25
CA TYR A 191 -24.22 -3.93 17.58
C TYR A 191 -24.40 -3.45 16.13
N ASP A 192 -25.47 -3.89 15.44
CA ASP A 192 -25.75 -3.50 14.06
C ASP A 192 -26.25 -2.05 13.99
N ALA A 193 -27.11 -1.63 14.92
CA ALA A 193 -27.51 -0.23 15.05
C ALA A 193 -26.34 0.68 15.46
N LEU A 194 -25.43 0.25 16.34
CA LEU A 194 -24.19 0.97 16.68
C LEU A 194 -23.27 1.13 15.46
N TYR A 195 -23.02 0.03 14.74
CA TYR A 195 -22.21 0.01 13.52
C TYR A 195 -22.78 0.94 12.43
N ASN A 196 -24.08 0.88 12.17
CA ASN A 196 -24.71 1.74 11.17
C ASN A 196 -24.78 3.22 11.62
N TRP A 197 -24.86 3.50 12.91
CA TRP A 197 -24.75 4.87 13.42
C TRP A 197 -23.32 5.43 13.27
N ALA A 198 -22.29 4.61 13.49
CA ALA A 198 -20.89 4.98 13.23
C ALA A 198 -20.65 5.34 11.75
N LEU A 199 -21.25 4.61 10.79
CA LEU A 199 -21.26 4.97 9.37
C LEU A 199 -21.95 6.32 9.11
N VAL A 200 -23.10 6.58 9.75
CA VAL A 200 -23.83 7.86 9.63
C VAL A 200 -23.03 9.04 10.22
N LEU A 201 -22.23 8.80 11.27
CA LEU A 201 -21.29 9.77 11.83
C LEU A 201 -20.13 10.08 10.86
N GLN A 202 -19.56 9.07 10.19
CA GLN A 202 -18.53 9.28 9.16
C GLN A 202 -19.05 10.06 7.94
N GLU A 203 -20.18 9.64 7.34
CA GLU A 203 -20.76 10.36 6.19
C GLU A 203 -21.17 11.79 6.59
N SER A 204 -21.65 12.01 7.83
CA SER A 204 -21.87 13.35 8.37
C SER A 204 -20.58 14.16 8.47
N ALA A 205 -19.46 13.53 8.84
CA ALA A 205 -18.14 14.16 8.93
C ALA A 205 -17.62 14.58 7.54
N ASP A 206 -17.81 13.76 6.50
CA ASP A 206 -17.47 14.11 5.11
C ASP A 206 -18.37 15.22 4.53
N ASN A 207 -19.55 15.43 5.11
CA ASN A 207 -20.50 16.47 4.73
C ASN A 207 -20.28 17.81 5.47
N VAL A 208 -19.28 17.90 6.36
CA VAL A 208 -18.85 19.12 7.07
C VAL A 208 -18.07 20.05 6.11
N SER A 209 -18.39 21.35 6.13
CA SER A 209 -17.62 22.36 5.38
C SER A 209 -16.17 22.46 5.88
N PRO A 210 -15.15 22.59 5.01
CA PRO A 210 -13.75 22.76 5.44
C PRO A 210 -13.52 23.94 6.42
N ASP A 211 -14.33 24.99 6.32
CA ASP A 211 -14.27 26.17 7.19
C ASP A 211 -15.07 26.01 8.52
N SER A 212 -15.73 24.87 8.73
CA SER A 212 -16.55 24.62 9.93
C SER A 212 -15.71 24.26 11.14
N THR A 213 -15.76 25.12 12.16
CA THR A 213 -15.14 24.86 13.46
C THR A 213 -16.08 24.15 14.45
N ASN A 214 -17.40 24.18 14.24
CA ASN A 214 -18.39 23.49 15.06
C ASN A 214 -19.62 23.05 14.23
N PRO A 215 -19.91 21.74 14.09
CA PRO A 215 -19.10 20.62 14.57
C PRO A 215 -17.78 20.55 13.80
N SER A 216 -16.72 20.07 14.44
CA SER A 216 -15.47 19.75 13.75
C SER A 216 -15.59 18.35 13.12
N LYS A 217 -14.94 18.15 11.97
CA LYS A 217 -14.90 16.84 11.32
C LYS A 217 -14.30 15.76 12.24
N ASP A 218 -13.30 16.12 13.03
CA ASP A 218 -12.63 15.23 13.99
C ASP A 218 -13.56 14.77 15.13
N ALA A 219 -14.46 15.62 15.63
CA ALA A 219 -15.41 15.24 16.68
C ALA A 219 -16.42 14.18 16.21
N LEU A 220 -16.93 14.31 14.98
CA LEU A 220 -17.79 13.31 14.35
C LEU A 220 -17.05 11.98 14.10
N LEU A 221 -15.79 12.04 13.67
CA LEU A 221 -14.96 10.83 13.50
C LEU A 221 -14.57 10.19 14.84
N GLU A 222 -14.37 10.96 15.91
CA GLU A 222 -14.13 10.42 17.25
C GLU A 222 -15.36 9.66 17.77
N GLU A 223 -16.56 10.24 17.65
CA GLU A 223 -17.79 9.57 18.06
C GLU A 223 -18.07 8.33 17.19
N ALA A 224 -17.79 8.37 15.88
CA ALA A 224 -17.81 7.18 15.04
C ALA A 224 -16.86 6.08 15.55
N CYS A 225 -15.64 6.44 15.95
CA CYS A 225 -14.69 5.50 16.54
C CYS A 225 -15.21 4.87 17.85
N ARG A 226 -15.92 5.62 18.70
CA ARG A 226 -16.54 5.09 19.92
C ARG A 226 -17.67 4.11 19.60
N LYS A 227 -18.55 4.45 18.65
CA LYS A 227 -19.65 3.56 18.24
C LYS A 227 -19.15 2.28 17.54
N TYR A 228 -18.02 2.32 16.83
CA TYR A 228 -17.34 1.11 16.34
C TYR A 228 -16.69 0.27 17.44
N ASP A 229 -16.08 0.89 18.45
CA ASP A 229 -15.55 0.17 19.63
C ASP A 229 -16.67 -0.54 20.41
N GLU A 230 -17.81 0.14 20.62
CA GLU A 230 -19.01 -0.48 21.21
C GLU A 230 -19.54 -1.64 20.36
N ALA A 231 -19.71 -1.45 19.04
CA ALA A 231 -20.17 -2.50 18.13
C ALA A 231 -19.21 -3.71 18.08
N THR A 232 -17.90 -3.49 18.11
CA THR A 232 -16.89 -4.57 18.08
C THR A 232 -16.66 -5.23 19.44
N ARG A 233 -16.98 -4.57 20.56
CA ARG A 233 -17.08 -5.20 21.88
C ARG A 233 -18.26 -6.18 21.95
N LEU A 234 -19.40 -5.81 21.38
CA LEU A 234 -20.61 -6.65 21.32
C LEU A 234 -20.49 -7.76 20.27
N CYS A 235 -19.90 -7.48 19.11
CA CYS A 235 -19.65 -8.46 18.04
C CYS A 235 -18.16 -8.49 17.61
N PRO A 236 -17.28 -9.24 18.33
CA PRO A 236 -15.84 -9.30 18.06
C PRO A 236 -15.42 -9.95 16.72
N THR A 237 -16.40 -10.38 15.91
CA THR A 237 -16.25 -10.96 14.57
C THR A 237 -16.75 -10.03 13.46
N LEU A 238 -17.30 -8.85 13.77
CA LEU A 238 -17.79 -7.89 12.78
C LEU A 238 -16.64 -7.18 12.04
N HIS A 239 -16.11 -7.85 11.02
CA HIS A 239 -14.95 -7.39 10.26
C HIS A 239 -15.16 -6.04 9.57
N ASP A 240 -16.38 -5.75 9.10
CA ASP A 240 -16.73 -4.46 8.49
C ASP A 240 -16.63 -3.29 9.48
N ALA A 241 -16.95 -3.51 10.77
CA ALA A 241 -16.76 -2.51 11.80
C ALA A 241 -15.28 -2.22 12.05
N PHE A 242 -14.44 -3.26 12.17
CA PHE A 242 -12.98 -3.08 12.27
C PHE A 242 -12.39 -2.35 11.04
N TYR A 243 -12.87 -2.67 9.84
CA TYR A 243 -12.42 -2.03 8.60
C TYR A 243 -12.82 -0.54 8.52
N ASN A 244 -14.09 -0.21 8.74
CA ASN A 244 -14.56 1.18 8.66
C ASN A 244 -14.07 2.03 9.85
N TRP A 245 -13.85 1.42 11.02
CA TRP A 245 -13.16 2.06 12.14
C TRP A 245 -11.71 2.38 11.82
N ALA A 246 -10.99 1.48 11.14
CA ALA A 246 -9.64 1.76 10.67
C ALA A 246 -9.59 2.93 9.67
N ILE A 247 -10.61 3.09 8.81
CA ILE A 247 -10.77 4.27 7.95
C ILE A 247 -11.00 5.53 8.80
N ALA A 248 -11.94 5.51 9.75
CA ALA A 248 -12.22 6.65 10.63
C ALA A 248 -10.95 7.13 11.36
N ILE A 249 -10.19 6.20 11.97
CA ILE A 249 -8.90 6.50 12.62
C ILE A 249 -7.88 7.05 11.62
N SER A 250 -7.81 6.48 10.41
CA SER A 250 -6.90 6.94 9.34
C SER A 250 -7.16 8.41 8.98
N ASP A 251 -8.42 8.82 8.88
CA ASP A 251 -8.77 10.20 8.54
C ASP A 251 -8.51 11.18 9.69
N ARG A 252 -8.72 10.77 10.94
CA ARG A 252 -8.25 11.52 12.11
C ARG A 252 -6.72 11.69 12.09
N ALA A 253 -5.97 10.63 11.78
CA ALA A 253 -4.52 10.66 11.68
C ALA A 253 -4.02 11.66 10.62
N LYS A 254 -4.66 11.70 9.44
CA LYS A 254 -4.38 12.71 8.39
C LYS A 254 -4.56 14.14 8.91
N MET A 255 -5.64 14.43 9.65
CA MET A 255 -5.89 15.76 10.23
C MET A 255 -4.84 16.16 11.27
N ARG A 256 -4.18 15.20 11.93
CA ARG A 256 -3.08 15.41 12.87
C ARG A 256 -1.70 15.48 12.20
N GLY A 257 -1.61 15.27 10.88
CA GLY A 257 -0.41 15.46 10.08
C GLY A 257 0.79 14.65 10.56
N ARG A 258 1.93 15.31 10.82
CA ARG A 258 3.20 14.65 11.21
C ARG A 258 3.49 14.81 12.70
N THR A 259 2.53 14.43 13.55
CA THR A 259 2.60 14.52 15.02
C THR A 259 2.70 13.14 15.68
N LYS A 260 3.01 13.11 16.99
CA LYS A 260 2.99 11.86 17.78
C LYS A 260 1.57 11.31 18.00
N GLU A 261 0.55 12.17 17.99
CA GLU A 261 -0.85 11.74 17.98
C GLU A 261 -1.19 11.02 16.67
N ALA A 262 -0.79 11.57 15.52
CA ALA A 262 -0.93 10.90 14.23
C ALA A 262 -0.21 9.54 14.18
N GLU A 263 1.00 9.44 14.76
CA GLU A 263 1.74 8.17 14.84
C GLU A 263 1.00 7.09 15.63
N GLU A 264 0.34 7.44 16.73
CA GLU A 264 -0.44 6.48 17.51
C GLU A 264 -1.79 6.15 16.83
N LEU A 265 -2.48 7.14 16.25
CA LEU A 265 -3.68 6.90 15.45
C LEU A 265 -3.38 5.97 14.27
N TRP A 266 -2.30 6.18 13.51
CA TRP A 266 -1.91 5.27 12.44
C TRP A 266 -1.59 3.85 12.95
N LYS A 267 -0.95 3.70 14.12
CA LYS A 267 -0.72 2.39 14.76
C LYS A 267 -2.03 1.71 15.17
N GLN A 268 -3.06 2.45 15.55
CA GLN A 268 -4.39 1.92 15.86
C GLN A 268 -5.15 1.54 14.58
N ALA A 269 -5.11 2.37 13.54
CA ALA A 269 -5.67 2.04 12.23
C ALA A 269 -5.07 0.75 11.67
N THR A 270 -3.74 0.56 11.73
CA THR A 270 -3.11 -0.68 11.26
C THR A 270 -3.52 -1.93 12.03
N LYS A 271 -3.78 -1.83 13.36
CA LYS A 271 -4.31 -2.95 14.16
C LYS A 271 -5.75 -3.30 13.79
N ASN A 272 -6.57 -2.30 13.50
CA ASN A 272 -7.97 -2.52 13.11
C ASN A 272 -8.08 -3.07 11.67
N TYR A 273 -7.23 -2.61 10.73
CA TYR A 273 -7.10 -3.27 9.43
C TYR A 273 -6.59 -4.72 9.55
N GLU A 274 -5.61 -4.98 10.42
CA GLU A 274 -5.12 -6.34 10.70
C GLU A 274 -6.24 -7.25 11.23
N LYS A 275 -7.03 -6.76 12.20
CA LYS A 275 -8.16 -7.50 12.76
C LYS A 275 -9.28 -7.73 11.74
N ALA A 276 -9.56 -6.76 10.87
CA ALA A 276 -10.52 -6.93 9.77
C ALA A 276 -10.07 -8.00 8.77
N VAL A 277 -8.79 -7.97 8.35
CA VAL A 277 -8.21 -8.96 7.43
C VAL A 277 -8.08 -10.36 8.08
N LEU A 278 -7.84 -10.45 9.39
CA LEU A 278 -7.85 -11.72 10.11
C LEU A 278 -9.24 -12.37 10.15
N LEU A 279 -10.31 -11.56 10.20
CA LEU A 279 -11.70 -12.02 10.19
C LEU A 279 -12.23 -12.29 8.77
N ASN A 280 -11.78 -11.51 7.78
CA ASN A 280 -12.08 -11.71 6.36
C ASN A 280 -10.79 -11.54 5.53
N TRP A 281 -10.09 -12.65 5.30
CA TRP A 281 -8.82 -12.67 4.58
C TRP A 281 -8.95 -12.36 3.09
N ASN A 282 -10.13 -12.56 2.50
CA ASN A 282 -10.37 -12.42 1.07
C ASN A 282 -10.82 -11.00 0.68
N SER A 283 -10.12 -9.98 1.18
CA SER A 283 -10.43 -8.56 0.94
C SER A 283 -9.22 -7.81 0.36
N PRO A 284 -9.10 -7.70 -0.97
CA PRO A 284 -8.08 -6.87 -1.63
C PRO A 284 -8.10 -5.43 -1.12
N GLN A 285 -9.28 -4.86 -0.92
CA GLN A 285 -9.50 -3.48 -0.49
C GLN A 285 -8.96 -3.25 0.94
N ALA A 286 -9.23 -4.17 1.88
CA ALA A 286 -8.70 -4.07 3.24
C ALA A 286 -7.17 -4.19 3.26
N LEU A 287 -6.59 -5.12 2.49
CA LEU A 287 -5.14 -5.26 2.35
C LEU A 287 -4.47 -4.02 1.72
N ASN A 288 -5.07 -3.43 0.68
CA ASN A 288 -4.60 -2.17 0.09
C ASN A 288 -4.64 -1.01 1.09
N ASN A 289 -5.75 -0.86 1.83
CA ASN A 289 -5.89 0.25 2.78
C ASN A 289 -4.99 0.07 4.01
N TRP A 290 -4.73 -1.17 4.44
CA TRP A 290 -3.68 -1.49 5.40
C TRP A 290 -2.29 -1.09 4.89
N GLY A 291 -1.99 -1.40 3.63
CA GLY A 291 -0.75 -0.98 2.96
C GLY A 291 -0.57 0.55 2.95
N LEU A 292 -1.64 1.30 2.66
CA LEU A 292 -1.64 2.77 2.69
C LEU A 292 -1.44 3.31 4.12
N ALA A 293 -2.10 2.74 5.12
CA ALA A 293 -1.91 3.14 6.52
C ALA A 293 -0.47 2.87 7.02
N LEU A 294 0.14 1.77 6.59
CA LEU A 294 1.56 1.48 6.84
C LEU A 294 2.48 2.46 6.08
N GLN A 295 2.15 2.83 4.84
CA GLN A 295 2.90 3.83 4.06
C GLN A 295 2.90 5.20 4.74
N GLU A 296 1.75 5.69 5.19
CA GLU A 296 1.63 6.96 5.94
C GLU A 296 2.35 6.91 7.29
N LEU A 297 2.20 5.81 8.06
CA LEU A 297 2.97 5.59 9.29
C LEU A 297 4.49 5.65 9.01
N SER A 298 4.95 5.02 7.93
CA SER A 298 6.36 5.01 7.53
C SER A 298 6.91 6.41 7.20
N ALA A 299 6.05 7.37 6.84
CA ALA A 299 6.44 8.74 6.53
C ALA A 299 6.65 9.60 7.78
N ILE A 300 6.25 9.15 8.97
CA ILE A 300 6.32 9.94 10.23
C ILE A 300 7.12 9.28 11.36
N VAL A 301 7.29 7.95 11.34
CA VAL A 301 8.12 7.21 12.31
C VAL A 301 9.63 7.47 12.16
N PRO A 302 10.44 7.18 13.21
CA PRO A 302 11.90 7.20 13.11
C PRO A 302 12.45 6.24 12.04
N ALA A 303 13.56 6.61 11.40
CA ALA A 303 14.16 5.85 10.30
C ALA A 303 14.45 4.36 10.62
N ARG A 304 14.78 4.05 11.90
CA ARG A 304 14.99 2.68 12.40
C ARG A 304 13.75 1.77 12.30
N GLU A 305 12.55 2.35 12.34
CA GLU A 305 11.26 1.63 12.27
C GLU A 305 10.71 1.64 10.83
N LYS A 306 11.02 2.72 10.07
CA LYS A 306 10.53 2.93 8.70
C LYS A 306 10.75 1.73 7.78
N GLN A 307 11.96 1.18 7.74
CA GLN A 307 12.31 0.07 6.83
C GLN A 307 11.44 -1.19 7.04
N THR A 308 11.16 -1.55 8.29
CA THR A 308 10.27 -2.69 8.61
C THR A 308 8.84 -2.40 8.18
N ILE A 309 8.35 -1.19 8.45
CA ILE A 309 6.96 -0.79 8.13
C ILE A 309 6.75 -0.67 6.61
N VAL A 310 7.73 -0.18 5.84
CA VAL A 310 7.70 -0.17 4.37
C VAL A 310 7.65 -1.60 3.80
N ARG A 311 8.47 -2.52 4.34
CA ARG A 311 8.43 -3.94 3.94
C ARG A 311 7.09 -4.59 4.28
N SER A 312 6.47 -4.24 5.40
CA SER A 312 5.10 -4.65 5.72
C SER A 312 4.07 -4.08 4.72
N ALA A 313 4.18 -2.80 4.34
CA ALA A 313 3.28 -2.19 3.35
C ALA A 313 3.37 -2.90 1.99
N ILE A 314 4.59 -3.15 1.50
CA ILE A 314 4.87 -3.92 0.28
C ILE A 314 4.18 -5.29 0.32
N SER A 315 4.30 -6.01 1.45
CA SER A 315 3.64 -7.30 1.66
C SER A 315 2.11 -7.19 1.55
N LYS A 316 1.47 -6.17 2.11
CA LYS A 316 0.00 -6.02 2.02
C LYS A 316 -0.48 -5.65 0.62
N PHE A 317 0.24 -4.79 -0.10
CA PHE A 317 -0.10 -4.52 -1.50
C PHE A 317 0.08 -5.75 -2.40
N ARG A 318 1.17 -6.53 -2.23
CA ARG A 318 1.34 -7.80 -2.94
C ARG A 318 0.21 -8.78 -2.63
N ALA A 319 -0.19 -8.93 -1.37
CA ALA A 319 -1.31 -9.78 -0.98
C ALA A 319 -2.64 -9.32 -1.64
N ALA A 320 -2.91 -8.02 -1.68
CA ALA A 320 -4.09 -7.48 -2.38
C ALA A 320 -4.10 -7.83 -3.88
N ILE A 321 -2.94 -7.76 -4.54
CA ILE A 321 -2.76 -8.13 -5.95
C ILE A 321 -2.86 -9.65 -6.14
N GLN A 322 -2.43 -10.47 -5.18
CA GLN A 322 -2.56 -11.93 -5.25
C GLN A 322 -4.01 -12.42 -5.11
N LEU A 323 -4.87 -11.68 -4.40
CA LEU A 323 -6.31 -11.92 -4.38
C LEU A 323 -7.02 -11.38 -5.63
N GLN A 324 -6.60 -10.22 -6.14
CA GLN A 324 -7.14 -9.64 -7.37
C GLN A 324 -6.01 -9.08 -8.25
N PHE A 325 -5.57 -9.90 -9.21
CA PHE A 325 -4.41 -9.59 -10.06
C PHE A 325 -4.53 -8.28 -10.86
N ASP A 326 -5.75 -7.85 -11.21
CA ASP A 326 -6.00 -6.62 -11.97
C ASP A 326 -6.33 -5.39 -11.08
N PHE A 327 -6.11 -5.48 -9.77
CA PHE A 327 -6.42 -4.40 -8.83
C PHE A 327 -5.43 -3.23 -8.93
N HIS A 328 -5.61 -2.44 -10.01
CA HIS A 328 -4.74 -1.33 -10.41
C HIS A 328 -4.43 -0.30 -9.31
N ARG A 329 -5.31 -0.11 -8.31
CA ARG A 329 -5.01 0.74 -7.15
C ARG A 329 -3.86 0.16 -6.30
N ALA A 330 -3.90 -1.12 -5.95
CA ALA A 330 -2.81 -1.78 -5.23
C ALA A 330 -1.52 -1.90 -6.06
N ILE A 331 -1.64 -2.18 -7.36
CA ILE A 331 -0.50 -2.21 -8.31
C ILE A 331 0.20 -0.84 -8.35
N TYR A 332 -0.56 0.25 -8.48
CA TYR A 332 -0.03 1.61 -8.46
C TYR A 332 0.61 1.96 -7.11
N ASN A 333 -0.08 1.67 -6.01
CA ASN A 333 0.40 2.00 -4.66
C ASN A 333 1.72 1.29 -4.35
N LEU A 334 1.84 -0.01 -4.67
CA LEU A 334 3.09 -0.77 -4.59
C LEU A 334 4.21 -0.13 -5.43
N GLY A 335 3.91 0.30 -6.66
CA GLY A 335 4.83 1.07 -7.49
C GLY A 335 5.35 2.34 -6.80
N THR A 336 4.49 3.12 -6.15
CA THR A 336 4.92 4.33 -5.41
C THR A 336 5.72 4.04 -4.15
N VAL A 337 5.41 2.95 -3.43
CA VAL A 337 6.18 2.53 -2.24
C VAL A 337 7.58 2.02 -2.63
N LEU A 338 7.69 1.27 -3.73
CA LEU A 338 8.99 0.85 -4.27
C LEU A 338 9.83 2.05 -4.73
N TYR A 339 9.20 3.08 -5.30
CA TYR A 339 9.88 4.35 -5.60
C TYR A 339 10.42 5.01 -4.33
N GLY A 340 9.59 5.16 -3.29
CA GLY A 340 10.00 5.76 -2.02
C GLY A 340 11.12 4.97 -1.33
N LEU A 341 11.10 3.65 -1.42
CA LEU A 341 12.16 2.77 -0.90
C LEU A 341 13.46 2.92 -1.69
N ALA A 342 13.40 3.13 -3.02
CA ALA A 342 14.57 3.41 -3.85
C ALA A 342 15.25 4.73 -3.43
N GLU A 343 14.47 5.80 -3.30
CA GLU A 343 14.93 7.13 -2.84
C GLU A 343 15.56 7.07 -1.44
N ASP A 344 14.92 6.38 -0.49
CA ASP A 344 15.48 6.18 0.85
C ASP A 344 16.80 5.42 0.81
N THR A 345 16.85 4.29 0.08
CA THR A 345 18.03 3.41 0.02
C THR A 345 19.21 4.10 -0.67
N LEU A 346 18.94 4.89 -1.72
CA LEU A 346 19.92 5.75 -2.39
C LEU A 346 20.48 6.80 -1.42
N ARG A 347 19.60 7.47 -0.67
CA ARG A 347 19.97 8.51 0.30
C ARG A 347 20.74 7.98 1.52
N THR A 348 20.46 6.76 1.99
CA THR A 348 21.21 6.14 3.09
C THR A 348 22.46 5.38 2.63
N GLY A 349 22.76 5.34 1.33
CA GLY A 349 23.92 4.64 0.77
C GLY A 349 23.82 3.11 0.73
N GLY A 350 22.63 2.56 1.00
CA GLY A 350 22.42 1.14 1.30
C GLY A 350 23.04 0.70 2.64
N SER A 351 22.61 -0.45 3.19
CA SER A 351 23.20 -0.98 4.45
C SER A 351 24.57 -1.65 4.26
N GLY A 352 25.08 -1.74 3.03
CA GLY A 352 26.27 -2.52 2.68
C GLY A 352 26.06 -4.04 2.69
N HIS A 353 24.89 -4.55 3.12
CA HIS A 353 24.62 -5.99 3.09
C HIS A 353 24.48 -6.52 1.65
N PRO A 354 25.22 -7.57 1.24
CA PRO A 354 25.15 -8.16 -0.11
C PRO A 354 23.81 -8.81 -0.52
N LYS A 355 22.74 -8.62 0.25
CA LYS A 355 21.39 -9.15 0.01
C LYS A 355 20.33 -8.07 -0.19
N GLU A 356 20.63 -6.79 0.01
CA GLU A 356 19.63 -5.75 -0.24
C GLU A 356 19.53 -5.42 -1.73
N VAL A 357 18.29 -5.26 -2.22
CA VAL A 357 17.98 -4.92 -3.61
C VAL A 357 18.52 -3.51 -3.90
N SER A 358 19.28 -3.37 -4.99
CA SER A 358 19.86 -2.08 -5.38
C SER A 358 18.76 -1.04 -5.69
N PRO A 359 19.00 0.27 -5.45
CA PRO A 359 18.04 1.33 -5.81
C PRO A 359 17.58 1.25 -7.28
N ASN A 360 18.47 0.91 -8.21
CA ASN A 360 18.14 0.79 -9.63
C ASN A 360 17.14 -0.33 -9.93
N GLU A 361 17.22 -1.47 -9.23
CA GLU A 361 16.22 -2.55 -9.37
C GLU A 361 14.90 -2.18 -8.67
N LEU A 362 14.93 -1.42 -7.56
CA LEU A 362 13.71 -0.88 -6.94
C LEU A 362 13.00 0.15 -7.83
N TYR A 363 13.75 1.05 -8.49
CA TYR A 363 13.22 1.96 -9.51
C TYR A 363 12.66 1.21 -10.72
N SER A 364 13.35 0.16 -11.19
CA SER A 364 12.88 -0.72 -12.27
C SER A 364 11.56 -1.41 -11.90
N GLN A 365 11.48 -2.04 -10.72
CA GLN A 365 10.26 -2.65 -10.21
C GLN A 365 9.13 -1.62 -10.06
N SER A 366 9.40 -0.45 -9.49
CA SER A 366 8.44 0.68 -9.41
C SER A 366 7.87 1.05 -10.78
N ALA A 367 8.74 1.17 -11.80
CA ALA A 367 8.35 1.51 -13.16
C ALA A 367 7.50 0.41 -13.82
N ILE A 368 7.82 -0.87 -13.59
CA ILE A 368 7.02 -2.02 -14.03
C ILE A 368 5.60 -1.96 -13.45
N TYR A 369 5.49 -1.72 -12.13
CA TYR A 369 4.19 -1.57 -11.45
C TYR A 369 3.38 -0.38 -11.97
N ILE A 370 3.99 0.79 -12.13
CA ILE A 370 3.31 1.99 -12.62
C ILE A 370 2.89 1.84 -14.09
N ALA A 371 3.72 1.20 -14.93
CA ALA A 371 3.37 0.85 -16.31
C ALA A 371 2.17 -0.12 -16.35
N ALA A 372 2.15 -1.14 -15.49
CA ALA A 372 1.04 -2.09 -15.40
C ALA A 372 -0.27 -1.43 -14.95
N ALA A 373 -0.22 -0.56 -13.93
CA ALA A 373 -1.40 0.19 -13.49
C ALA A 373 -1.95 1.11 -14.60
N HIS A 374 -1.08 1.78 -15.36
CA HIS A 374 -1.47 2.57 -16.52
C HIS A 374 -2.05 1.71 -17.66
N ALA A 375 -1.46 0.55 -17.97
CA ALA A 375 -1.98 -0.35 -19.00
C ALA A 375 -3.39 -0.88 -18.68
N LEU A 376 -3.68 -1.18 -17.41
CA LEU A 376 -5.00 -1.60 -16.94
C LEU A 376 -6.03 -0.47 -16.92
N LYS A 377 -5.63 0.77 -16.60
CA LYS A 377 -6.51 1.96 -16.56
C LYS A 377 -5.85 3.19 -17.22
N PRO A 378 -5.74 3.24 -18.56
CA PRO A 378 -5.01 4.32 -19.26
C PRO A 378 -5.67 5.71 -19.11
N ASN A 379 -6.97 5.75 -18.83
CA ASN A 379 -7.73 6.99 -18.63
C ASN A 379 -7.46 7.68 -17.28
N TYR A 380 -6.72 7.04 -16.36
CA TYR A 380 -6.40 7.62 -15.04
C TYR A 380 -5.19 8.56 -15.17
N ASN A 381 -5.45 9.87 -15.25
CA ASN A 381 -4.44 10.93 -15.44
C ASN A 381 -3.25 10.88 -14.44
N VAL A 382 -3.50 10.40 -13.21
CA VAL A 382 -2.47 10.18 -12.19
C VAL A 382 -1.45 9.13 -12.66
N TYR A 383 -1.91 8.00 -13.17
CA TYR A 383 -1.05 6.92 -13.66
C TYR A 383 -0.27 7.36 -14.91
N SER A 384 -0.92 8.08 -15.83
CA SER A 384 -0.28 8.66 -17.02
C SER A 384 0.81 9.68 -16.68
N SER A 385 0.66 10.38 -15.54
CA SER A 385 1.63 11.36 -15.05
C SER A 385 2.79 10.68 -14.30
N ALA A 386 2.51 9.71 -13.44
CA ALA A 386 3.52 8.90 -12.76
C ALA A 386 4.38 8.11 -13.77
N LEU A 387 3.76 7.49 -14.78
CA LEU A 387 4.47 6.78 -15.84
C LEU A 387 5.45 7.70 -16.58
N ARG A 388 5.10 8.98 -16.82
CA ARG A 388 5.99 9.95 -17.46
C ARG A 388 7.27 10.20 -16.66
N LEU A 389 7.24 10.06 -15.33
CA LEU A 389 8.40 10.20 -14.46
C LEU A 389 9.28 8.95 -14.46
N VAL A 390 8.68 7.75 -14.45
CA VAL A 390 9.40 6.48 -14.26
C VAL A 390 9.67 5.70 -15.56
N ARG A 391 9.13 6.09 -16.71
CA ARG A 391 9.30 5.34 -17.99
C ARG A 391 10.77 5.19 -18.41
N SER A 392 11.64 6.14 -18.05
CA SER A 392 13.10 6.06 -18.28
C SER A 392 13.82 5.05 -17.38
N MET A 393 13.15 4.50 -16.37
CA MET A 393 13.66 3.46 -15.47
C MET A 393 13.30 2.05 -15.98
N LEU A 394 12.47 1.94 -17.03
CA LEU A 394 12.24 0.68 -17.75
C LEU A 394 13.40 0.41 -18.73
N PRO A 395 13.78 -0.87 -18.94
CA PRO A 395 14.79 -1.26 -19.93
C PRO A 395 14.19 -1.30 -21.35
N LEU A 396 13.70 -0.16 -21.84
CA LEU A 396 13.02 -0.02 -23.14
C LEU A 396 13.88 -0.60 -24.29
N PRO A 397 13.29 -1.35 -25.25
CA PRO A 397 11.85 -1.55 -25.49
C PRO A 397 11.23 -2.71 -24.69
N TYR A 398 11.86 -3.15 -23.60
CA TYR A 398 11.40 -4.25 -22.76
C TYR A 398 10.81 -3.73 -21.44
N LEU A 399 9.98 -4.56 -20.79
CA LEU A 399 9.43 -4.28 -19.46
C LEU A 399 10.41 -4.68 -18.36
N LYS A 400 11.08 -5.84 -18.50
CA LYS A 400 12.16 -6.27 -17.61
C LYS A 400 13.29 -6.92 -18.40
N VAL A 401 14.52 -6.72 -17.94
CA VAL A 401 15.73 -7.41 -18.36
C VAL A 401 16.49 -7.84 -17.12
N GLY A 402 17.10 -9.01 -17.13
CA GLY A 402 17.89 -9.49 -16.01
C GLY A 402 18.44 -10.89 -16.26
N TYR A 403 19.02 -11.50 -15.23
CA TYR A 403 19.62 -12.82 -15.33
C TYR A 403 18.77 -13.88 -14.61
N LEU A 404 18.68 -15.05 -15.24
CA LEU A 404 18.13 -16.27 -14.66
C LEU A 404 19.03 -17.45 -15.03
N THR A 405 19.16 -18.42 -14.13
CA THR A 405 19.82 -19.69 -14.38
C THR A 405 18.79 -20.68 -14.93
N ALA A 406 19.07 -21.22 -16.11
CA ALA A 406 18.11 -21.98 -16.91
C ALA A 406 18.75 -23.25 -17.49
N PRO A 407 17.98 -24.32 -17.74
CA PRO A 407 18.50 -25.55 -18.33
C PRO A 407 18.82 -25.37 -19.82
N PRO A 408 19.47 -26.34 -20.48
CA PRO A 408 19.55 -26.37 -21.93
C PRO A 408 18.14 -26.43 -22.56
N ALA A 409 17.87 -25.57 -23.55
CA ALA A 409 16.55 -25.54 -24.19
C ALA A 409 16.16 -26.89 -24.81
N GLY A 410 14.87 -27.23 -24.71
CA GLY A 410 14.35 -28.55 -25.07
C GLY A 410 14.68 -29.67 -24.07
N LYS A 411 15.38 -29.37 -22.96
CA LYS A 411 15.68 -30.30 -21.86
C LYS A 411 15.34 -29.68 -20.50
N PRO A 412 14.04 -29.55 -20.14
CA PRO A 412 13.63 -28.88 -18.90
C PRO A 412 14.17 -29.56 -17.63
N ILE A 413 14.44 -30.86 -17.69
CA ILE A 413 15.16 -31.62 -16.66
C ILE A 413 16.58 -31.89 -17.19
N ALA A 414 17.59 -31.33 -16.52
CA ALA A 414 19.00 -31.49 -16.85
C ALA A 414 19.86 -31.48 -15.56
N PRO A 415 21.04 -32.15 -15.54
CA PRO A 415 21.97 -32.09 -14.42
C PRO A 415 22.37 -30.65 -14.07
N HIS A 416 22.59 -30.33 -12.79
CA HIS A 416 22.89 -28.95 -12.36
C HIS A 416 24.11 -28.32 -13.05
N SER A 417 25.07 -29.13 -13.52
CA SER A 417 26.21 -28.70 -14.33
C SER A 417 25.85 -28.05 -15.68
N ASP A 418 24.68 -28.40 -16.21
CA ASP A 418 24.26 -28.06 -17.56
C ASP A 418 23.39 -26.80 -17.59
N TRP A 419 22.93 -26.34 -16.41
CA TRP A 419 22.19 -25.10 -16.24
C TRP A 419 23.13 -23.89 -16.38
N LYS A 420 22.73 -22.91 -17.19
CA LYS A 420 23.55 -21.75 -17.53
C LYS A 420 22.85 -20.47 -17.09
N ARG A 421 23.51 -19.67 -16.24
CA ARG A 421 23.10 -18.28 -15.96
C ARG A 421 23.12 -17.48 -17.26
N SER A 422 21.95 -17.05 -17.70
CA SER A 422 21.67 -16.44 -18.99
C SER A 422 20.92 -15.12 -18.78
N GLU A 423 21.02 -14.20 -19.75
CA GLU A 423 20.21 -12.99 -19.76
C GLU A 423 18.83 -13.30 -20.36
N PHE A 424 17.78 -12.73 -19.79
CA PHE A 424 16.39 -12.87 -20.22
C PHE A 424 15.76 -11.49 -20.36
N ILE A 425 14.87 -11.35 -21.35
CA ILE A 425 14.04 -10.18 -21.61
C ILE A 425 12.55 -10.55 -21.44
N LEU A 426 11.75 -9.61 -20.95
CA LEU A 426 10.29 -9.71 -20.86
C LEU A 426 9.67 -8.50 -21.55
N ASN A 427 8.85 -8.73 -22.56
CA ASN A 427 8.05 -7.71 -23.25
C ASN A 427 6.55 -7.97 -23.06
N ASN A 428 5.69 -7.34 -23.88
CA ASN A 428 4.24 -7.56 -23.89
C ASN A 428 3.80 -8.87 -24.57
N GLU A 429 4.72 -9.65 -25.16
CA GLU A 429 4.47 -10.87 -25.92
C GLU A 429 4.93 -12.13 -25.18
N GLY A 430 6.08 -12.07 -24.48
CA GLY A 430 6.72 -13.24 -23.89
C GLY A 430 7.97 -12.97 -23.06
N LEU A 431 8.39 -13.99 -22.33
CA LEU A 431 9.71 -14.10 -21.70
C LEU A 431 10.66 -14.83 -22.66
N GLN A 432 11.83 -14.25 -22.95
CA GLN A 432 12.76 -14.79 -23.96
C GLN A 432 14.20 -14.77 -23.46
N GLN A 433 14.94 -15.86 -23.67
CA GLN A 433 16.37 -15.98 -23.36
C GLN A 433 17.21 -15.32 -24.48
N VAL A 434 18.09 -14.40 -24.12
CA VAL A 434 18.92 -13.66 -25.10
C VAL A 434 19.99 -14.58 -25.69
N SER A 435 20.01 -14.74 -27.02
CA SER A 435 21.04 -15.56 -27.67
C SER A 435 22.37 -14.80 -27.80
N LYS A 436 23.50 -15.48 -27.60
CA LYS A 436 24.84 -14.90 -27.77
C LYS A 436 25.16 -14.49 -29.22
N SER A 437 24.26 -14.78 -30.16
CA SER A 437 24.32 -14.39 -31.58
C SER A 437 23.86 -12.95 -31.82
N GLU A 438 22.83 -12.49 -31.10
CA GLU A 438 22.15 -11.21 -31.38
C GLU A 438 22.92 -10.01 -30.79
N ALA A 439 23.73 -10.24 -29.77
CA ALA A 439 24.59 -9.22 -29.15
C ALA A 439 25.73 -8.68 -30.05
N LYS A 440 25.85 -9.12 -31.31
CA LYS A 440 26.88 -8.64 -32.26
C LYS A 440 26.38 -8.53 -33.71
N HIS A 441 25.95 -7.33 -34.10
CA HIS A 441 25.79 -6.95 -35.51
C HIS A 441 27.17 -6.81 -36.22
N VAL A 442 27.77 -7.94 -36.62
CA VAL A 442 28.79 -8.00 -37.69
C VAL A 442 28.51 -9.24 -38.55
N PRO A 443 28.19 -9.11 -39.86
CA PRO A 443 27.87 -10.27 -40.70
C PRO A 443 29.14 -10.96 -41.19
N GLN A 444 29.49 -12.12 -40.63
CA GLN A 444 30.56 -12.97 -41.18
C GLN A 444 30.42 -14.46 -40.85
N GLY A 445 30.63 -15.30 -41.87
CA GLY A 445 30.96 -16.72 -41.72
C GLY A 445 29.80 -17.70 -41.59
N ILE A 446 29.37 -18.29 -42.71
CA ILE A 446 28.56 -19.53 -42.67
C ILE A 446 29.46 -20.65 -42.13
N SER A 447 29.11 -21.17 -40.95
CA SER A 447 29.63 -22.43 -40.42
C SER A 447 28.56 -23.07 -39.54
N GLY A 448 28.39 -24.39 -39.66
CA GLY A 448 27.28 -25.15 -39.09
C GLY A 448 27.34 -25.33 -37.58
N ARG A 449 27.29 -24.24 -36.81
CA ARG A 449 26.93 -24.30 -35.40
C ARG A 449 25.46 -24.70 -35.29
N SER A 450 25.18 -25.70 -34.46
CA SER A 450 23.85 -25.87 -33.91
C SER A 450 23.47 -24.55 -33.22
N VAL A 451 22.38 -23.94 -33.64
CA VAL A 451 21.76 -22.87 -32.85
C VAL A 451 21.27 -23.55 -31.57
N GLU A 452 21.91 -23.29 -30.43
CA GLU A 452 21.30 -23.62 -29.14
C GLU A 452 19.97 -22.84 -29.11
N ALA A 453 18.85 -23.56 -29.07
CA ALA A 453 17.55 -22.91 -29.05
C ALA A 453 17.47 -21.99 -27.80
N ALA A 454 16.80 -20.85 -27.94
CA ALA A 454 16.49 -20.01 -26.80
C ALA A 454 15.26 -20.56 -26.07
N ILE A 455 15.25 -20.51 -24.74
CA ILE A 455 14.01 -20.66 -23.98
C ILE A 455 13.13 -19.45 -24.27
N LYS A 456 11.91 -19.71 -24.74
CA LYS A 456 10.87 -18.72 -25.01
C LYS A 456 9.57 -19.22 -24.40
N VAL A 457 8.86 -18.32 -23.73
CA VAL A 457 7.49 -18.54 -23.21
C VAL A 457 6.65 -17.36 -23.68
N ASP A 458 5.69 -17.61 -24.57
CA ASP A 458 4.74 -16.60 -25.00
C ASP A 458 3.62 -16.45 -23.96
N VAL A 459 3.19 -15.21 -23.73
CA VAL A 459 2.18 -14.86 -22.71
C VAL A 459 0.84 -15.57 -22.91
N PRO A 460 0.33 -15.80 -24.14
CA PRO A 460 -0.87 -16.63 -24.37
C PRO A 460 -0.75 -18.07 -23.89
N ASP A 461 0.47 -18.62 -23.79
CA ASP A 461 0.71 -20.02 -23.44
C ASP A 461 0.75 -20.24 -21.93
N ILE A 462 0.87 -19.17 -21.13
CA ILE A 462 1.01 -19.21 -19.67
C ILE A 462 -0.31 -19.64 -19.02
N VAL A 463 -0.23 -20.66 -18.15
CA VAL A 463 -1.32 -21.16 -17.31
C VAL A 463 -1.15 -20.67 -15.87
N SER A 464 0.06 -20.79 -15.32
CA SER A 464 0.38 -20.31 -13.97
C SER A 464 1.85 -19.93 -13.82
N VAL A 465 2.15 -19.07 -12.85
CA VAL A 465 3.50 -18.62 -12.51
C VAL A 465 3.66 -18.69 -10.99
N SER A 466 4.62 -19.45 -10.49
CA SER A 466 4.80 -19.71 -9.05
C SER A 466 6.27 -19.76 -8.64
N ALA A 467 6.54 -19.47 -7.36
CA ALA A 467 7.82 -19.79 -6.76
C ALA A 467 7.92 -21.32 -6.59
N CYS A 468 9.08 -21.88 -6.93
CA CYS A 468 9.30 -23.32 -6.95
C CYS A 468 10.38 -23.72 -5.93
N GLY A 469 10.00 -24.58 -4.98
CA GLY A 469 10.89 -25.17 -3.97
C GLY A 469 11.35 -26.59 -4.31
N ASP A 470 11.31 -26.99 -5.58
CA ASP A 470 11.68 -28.33 -6.01
C ASP A 470 13.19 -28.57 -5.86
N LEU A 471 13.54 -29.62 -5.10
CA LEU A 471 14.92 -29.97 -4.74
C LEU A 471 15.73 -30.54 -5.93
N THR A 472 15.10 -30.77 -7.08
CA THR A 472 15.78 -31.11 -8.34
C THR A 472 16.32 -29.89 -9.09
N LEU A 473 15.92 -28.67 -8.72
CA LEU A 473 16.47 -27.43 -9.28
C LEU A 473 17.88 -27.12 -8.73
N PRO A 474 18.73 -26.38 -9.47
CA PRO A 474 19.98 -25.86 -8.92
C PRO A 474 19.76 -24.93 -7.71
N PRO A 475 20.75 -24.79 -6.81
CA PRO A 475 20.64 -23.90 -5.65
C PRO A 475 20.35 -22.44 -6.04
N GLY A 476 19.27 -21.89 -5.50
CA GLY A 476 18.80 -20.51 -5.72
C GLY A 476 17.32 -20.38 -5.38
N ALA A 477 16.66 -19.34 -5.89
CA ALA A 477 15.22 -19.14 -5.73
C ALA A 477 14.49 -19.59 -7.02
N GLY A 478 13.81 -20.73 -6.97
CA GLY A 478 13.18 -21.35 -8.13
C GLY A 478 11.91 -20.65 -8.61
N LEU A 479 11.69 -20.66 -9.93
CA LEU A 479 10.53 -20.15 -10.63
C LEU A 479 9.96 -21.27 -11.51
N CYS A 480 8.66 -21.55 -11.39
CA CYS A 480 7.92 -22.38 -12.34
C CYS A 480 6.98 -21.49 -13.16
N ILE A 481 7.01 -21.66 -14.47
CA ILE A 481 6.02 -21.10 -15.39
C ILE A 481 5.35 -22.29 -16.07
N ASP A 482 4.13 -22.62 -15.65
CA ASP A 482 3.33 -23.66 -16.26
C ASP A 482 2.75 -23.14 -17.57
N THR A 483 2.94 -23.88 -18.67
CA THR A 483 2.40 -23.52 -19.98
C THR A 483 1.53 -24.64 -20.55
N ILE A 484 0.74 -24.33 -21.58
CA ILE A 484 0.03 -25.34 -22.39
C ILE A 484 0.96 -26.35 -23.09
N HIS A 485 2.28 -26.14 -23.04
CA HIS A 485 3.32 -27.02 -23.57
C HIS A 485 4.14 -27.72 -22.47
N GLY A 486 3.78 -27.53 -21.20
CA GLY A 486 4.46 -28.07 -20.02
C GLY A 486 5.15 -27.00 -19.16
N PRO A 487 5.70 -27.38 -17.99
CA PRO A 487 6.36 -26.45 -17.09
C PRO A 487 7.75 -26.03 -17.58
N VAL A 488 8.05 -24.75 -17.46
CA VAL A 488 9.38 -24.15 -17.68
C VAL A 488 9.95 -23.72 -16.34
N TYR A 489 11.07 -24.33 -15.96
CA TYR A 489 11.77 -24.06 -14.70
C TYR A 489 12.96 -23.13 -14.92
N LEU A 490 13.06 -22.11 -14.07
CA LEU A 490 14.13 -21.11 -14.05
C LEU A 490 14.56 -20.88 -12.59
N VAL A 491 15.77 -20.37 -12.34
CA VAL A 491 16.27 -20.07 -10.99
C VAL A 491 16.85 -18.66 -10.94
N ALA A 492 16.36 -17.84 -10.02
CA ALA A 492 16.89 -16.51 -9.74
C ALA A 492 18.02 -16.57 -8.68
N ASP A 493 18.95 -15.62 -8.76
CA ASP A 493 20.11 -15.55 -7.86
C ASP A 493 19.72 -15.28 -6.38
N SER A 494 18.53 -14.74 -6.12
CA SER A 494 17.97 -14.54 -4.78
C SER A 494 16.43 -14.52 -4.79
N TRP A 495 15.81 -14.63 -3.60
CA TRP A 495 14.34 -14.61 -3.44
C TRP A 495 13.74 -13.23 -3.77
N GLU A 496 14.47 -12.17 -3.46
CA GLU A 496 14.09 -10.78 -3.75
C GLU A 496 14.12 -10.48 -5.26
N LEU A 497 15.00 -11.17 -6.01
CA LEU A 497 15.03 -11.13 -7.48
C LEU A 497 13.99 -12.07 -8.11
N LEU A 498 13.69 -13.21 -7.48
CA LEU A 498 12.58 -14.09 -7.88
C LEU A 498 11.25 -13.33 -7.83
N ASP A 499 10.97 -12.67 -6.71
CA ASP A 499 9.82 -11.77 -6.52
C ASP A 499 9.68 -10.79 -7.69
N GLY A 500 10.73 -10.05 -8.01
CA GLY A 500 10.74 -9.06 -9.09
C GLY A 500 10.54 -9.64 -10.51
N TRP A 501 10.81 -10.93 -10.73
CA TRP A 501 10.48 -11.65 -11.95
C TRP A 501 9.04 -12.18 -11.95
N LEU A 502 8.64 -12.83 -10.87
CA LEU A 502 7.32 -13.42 -10.66
C LEU A 502 6.21 -12.36 -10.72
N ASP A 503 6.42 -11.22 -10.07
CA ASP A 503 5.53 -10.06 -10.14
C ASP A 503 5.42 -9.54 -11.59
N ALA A 504 6.55 -9.34 -12.27
CA ALA A 504 6.57 -8.79 -13.63
C ALA A 504 5.85 -9.70 -14.64
N ILE A 505 6.11 -11.01 -14.63
CA ILE A 505 5.47 -11.96 -15.55
C ILE A 505 3.96 -12.06 -15.27
N ARG A 506 3.54 -12.11 -13.99
CA ARG A 506 2.13 -12.10 -13.60
C ARG A 506 1.40 -10.82 -14.04
N LEU A 507 2.05 -9.66 -13.95
CA LEU A 507 1.48 -8.39 -14.44
C LEU A 507 1.28 -8.41 -15.96
N VAL A 508 2.27 -8.86 -16.74
CA VAL A 508 2.13 -8.99 -18.21
C VAL A 508 0.98 -9.94 -18.58
N TYR A 509 0.94 -11.12 -17.95
CA TYR A 509 -0.15 -12.09 -18.16
C TYR A 509 -1.53 -11.51 -17.83
N THR A 510 -1.65 -10.77 -16.72
CA THR A 510 -2.91 -10.12 -16.32
C THR A 510 -3.34 -9.05 -17.32
N ILE A 511 -2.40 -8.25 -17.82
CA ILE A 511 -2.64 -7.23 -18.85
C ILE A 511 -3.11 -7.88 -20.16
N TYR A 512 -2.51 -9.00 -20.56
CA TYR A 512 -2.97 -9.80 -21.70
C TYR A 512 -4.38 -10.36 -21.48
N ALA A 513 -4.64 -11.00 -20.34
CA ALA A 513 -5.95 -11.57 -19.98
C ALA A 513 -7.07 -10.50 -19.87
N ARG A 514 -6.72 -9.23 -19.61
CA ARG A 514 -7.65 -8.08 -19.65
C ARG A 514 -7.72 -7.36 -21.01
N GLY A 515 -7.10 -7.90 -22.06
CA GLY A 515 -7.12 -7.34 -23.41
C GLY A 515 -6.42 -5.98 -23.50
N LYS A 516 -5.26 -5.83 -22.83
CA LYS A 516 -4.49 -4.58 -22.74
C LYS A 516 -3.04 -4.69 -23.24
N SER A 517 -2.64 -5.80 -23.87
CA SER A 517 -1.29 -5.98 -24.42
C SER A 517 -0.86 -4.84 -25.35
N ASP A 518 -1.74 -4.33 -26.21
CA ASP A 518 -1.43 -3.21 -27.12
C ASP A 518 -1.09 -1.92 -26.37
N VAL A 519 -1.72 -1.70 -25.21
CA VAL A 519 -1.44 -0.54 -24.34
C VAL A 519 -0.06 -0.70 -23.71
N LEU A 520 0.26 -1.89 -23.20
CA LEU A 520 1.59 -2.18 -22.66
C LEU A 520 2.68 -2.13 -23.73
N ALA A 521 2.41 -2.61 -24.94
CA ALA A 521 3.30 -2.49 -26.09
C ALA A 521 3.64 -1.02 -26.36
N GLY A 522 2.63 -0.15 -26.50
CA GLY A 522 2.84 1.29 -26.70
C GLY A 522 3.60 1.96 -25.55
N ILE A 523 3.45 1.50 -24.30
CA ILE A 523 4.27 1.99 -23.18
C ILE A 523 5.75 1.64 -23.40
N VAL A 524 6.09 0.41 -23.79
CA VAL A 524 7.48 -0.04 -23.89
C VAL A 524 8.16 0.34 -25.22
N THR A 525 7.44 0.38 -26.35
CA THR A 525 8.00 0.81 -27.64
C THR A 525 8.11 2.33 -27.75
N GLY A 526 7.09 3.05 -27.25
CA GLY A 526 6.89 4.49 -27.52
C GLY A 526 6.00 4.73 -28.74
#